data_AF-A0A3D9SIJ7-F1
#
_entry.id   AF-A0A3D9SIJ7-F1
#
_cell.length_a   1.000
_cell.length_b   1.000
_cell.length_c   1.000
_cell.angle_alpha   90.00
_cell.angle_beta   90.00
_cell.angle_gamma   90.00
#
_symmetry.space_group_name_H-M   'P 1'
#
loop_
_entity.id
_entity.type
_entity.pdbx_description
1 polymer ?
#
loop_
_entity_poly.entity_id
_entity_poly.type
_entity_poly.pdbx_seq_one_letter_code
_entity_poly.pdbx_strand_id
1 'polypeptide(L)'
;MTLPVLWALTVVGWLVAAAGLARGLTGRARTASLAAHGVTPFGVLLLCSMLGYGSFFAVIAMAAQWWALTLVTLFRPERLADPVGGDTVRPTARLTVWLVVATALACGLSALIV
;
A
#
# COMPACT_ATOMS: atom_id res chain seq x y z
N MET A 1 16.79 2.69 -13.44
CA MET A 1 15.34 2.62 -13.71
C MET A 1 14.90 3.94 -14.31
N THR A 2 14.14 3.93 -15.40
CA THR A 2 13.58 5.17 -15.97
C THR A 2 12.25 5.50 -15.30
N LEU A 3 11.89 6.79 -15.25
CA LEU A 3 10.64 7.25 -14.65
C LEU A 3 9.38 6.56 -15.22
N PRO A 4 9.26 6.28 -16.54
CA PRO A 4 8.15 5.50 -17.08
C PRO A 4 8.07 4.05 -16.56
N VAL A 5 9.23 3.39 -16.41
CA VAL A 5 9.30 2.02 -15.86
C VAL A 5 8.85 2.00 -14.41
N LEU A 6 9.26 3.01 -13.64
CA LEU A 6 8.83 3.16 -12.25
C LEU A 6 7.31 3.32 -12.17
N TRP A 7 6.73 4.24 -12.95
CA TRP A 7 5.27 4.42 -13.01
C TRP A 7 4.54 3.13 -13.42
N ALA A 8 5.05 2.39 -14.40
CA ALA A 8 4.47 1.12 -14.80
C ALA A 8 4.46 0.12 -13.64
N LEU A 9 5.57 -0.03 -12.91
CA LEU A 9 5.66 -0.90 -11.73
C LEU A 9 4.70 -0.48 -10.62
N THR A 10 4.57 0.83 -10.38
CA THR A 10 3.63 1.42 -9.43
C THR A 10 2.19 1.08 -9.79
N VAL A 11 1.78 1.32 -11.04
CA VAL A 11 0.42 1.02 -11.52
C VAL A 11 0.11 -0.48 -11.48
N VAL A 12 1.06 -1.31 -11.91
CA VAL A 12 0.89 -2.78 -11.88
C VAL A 12 0.73 -3.28 -10.45
N GLY A 13 1.60 -2.85 -9.52
CA GLY A 13 1.49 -3.22 -8.11
C GLY A 13 0.14 -2.80 -7.50
N TRP A 14 -0.32 -1.59 -7.82
CA TRP A 14 -1.63 -1.08 -7.38
C TRP A 14 -2.79 -1.95 -7.88
N LEU A 15 -2.79 -2.29 -9.17
CA LEU A 15 -3.83 -3.11 -9.80
C LEU A 15 -3.83 -4.55 -9.25
N VAL A 16 -2.66 -5.13 -9.01
CA VAL A 16 -2.54 -6.47 -8.42
C VAL A 16 -3.13 -6.50 -7.02
N ALA A 17 -2.83 -5.50 -6.18
CA ALA A 17 -3.42 -5.36 -4.85
C ALA A 17 -4.95 -5.16 -4.93
N ALA A 18 -5.44 -4.31 -5.84
CA ALA A 18 -6.86 -4.10 -6.05
C ALA A 18 -7.58 -5.40 -6.49
N ALA A 19 -6.96 -6.18 -7.37
CA ALA A 19 -7.50 -7.46 -7.81
C ALA A 19 -7.55 -8.50 -6.69
N GLY A 20 -6.56 -8.52 -5.80
CA GLY A 20 -6.59 -9.33 -4.58
C GLY A 20 -7.76 -8.95 -3.67
N LEU A 21 -7.92 -7.67 -3.36
CA LEU A 21 -9.03 -7.15 -2.54
C LEU A 21 -10.41 -7.45 -3.16
N ALA A 22 -10.54 -7.28 -4.47
CA ALA A 22 -11.78 -7.54 -5.18
C ALA A 22 -12.19 -9.02 -5.18
N ARG A 23 -11.21 -9.93 -5.12
CA ARG A 23 -11.43 -11.40 -5.08
C ARG A 23 -11.65 -11.91 -3.66
N GLY A 24 -10.94 -11.35 -2.67
CA GLY A 24 -10.92 -11.87 -1.31
C GLY A 24 -12.02 -11.33 -0.39
N LEU A 25 -12.56 -10.14 -0.66
CA LEU A 25 -13.59 -9.52 0.16
C LEU A 25 -14.97 -9.56 -0.51
N THR A 26 -16.02 -9.62 0.30
CA THR A 26 -17.42 -9.60 -0.17
C THR A 26 -18.23 -8.46 0.45
N GLY A 27 -19.34 -8.10 -0.20
CA GLY A 27 -20.29 -7.10 0.31
C GLY A 27 -19.67 -5.72 0.57
N ARG A 28 -20.12 -5.06 1.65
CA ARG A 28 -19.70 -3.69 2.01
C ARG A 28 -18.20 -3.56 2.32
N ALA A 29 -17.58 -4.62 2.84
CA ALA A 29 -16.15 -4.62 3.15
C ALA A 29 -15.30 -4.48 1.88
N ARG A 30 -15.69 -5.16 0.80
CA ARG A 30 -15.04 -5.02 -0.52
C ARG A 30 -15.14 -3.59 -1.03
N THR A 31 -16.34 -3.01 -1.02
CA THR A 31 -16.57 -1.66 -1.58
C THR A 31 -15.78 -0.61 -0.80
N ALA A 32 -15.80 -0.66 0.53
CA ALA A 32 -15.06 0.26 1.38
C ALA A 32 -13.54 0.11 1.19
N SER A 33 -13.04 -1.12 1.12
CA SER A 33 -11.61 -1.39 0.92
C SER A 33 -11.12 -0.93 -0.46
N LEU A 34 -11.87 -1.19 -1.53
CA LEU A 34 -11.54 -0.71 -2.88
C LEU A 34 -11.63 0.82 -2.99
N ALA A 35 -12.60 1.45 -2.35
CA ALA A 35 -12.72 2.90 -2.31
C ALA A 35 -11.51 3.54 -1.60
N ALA A 36 -11.14 3.01 -0.42
CA ALA A 36 -9.94 3.45 0.29
C ALA A 36 -8.68 3.26 -0.57
N HIS A 37 -8.49 2.09 -1.17
CA HIS A 37 -7.36 1.78 -2.04
C HIS A 37 -7.27 2.65 -3.29
N GLY A 38 -8.42 3.09 -3.81
CA GLY A 38 -8.50 4.02 -4.95
C GLY A 38 -8.05 5.44 -4.62
N VAL A 39 -8.27 5.89 -3.37
CA VAL A 39 -7.90 7.25 -2.93
C VAL A 39 -6.45 7.32 -2.43
N THR A 40 -5.89 6.21 -1.95
CA THR A 40 -4.51 6.13 -1.40
C THR A 40 -3.43 6.79 -2.27
N PRO A 41 -3.36 6.58 -3.60
CA PRO A 41 -2.29 7.17 -4.43
C PRO A 41 -2.31 8.71 -4.37
N PHE A 42 -3.50 9.30 -4.40
CA PHE A 42 -3.68 10.75 -4.33
C PHE A 42 -3.29 11.29 -2.95
N GLY A 43 -3.65 10.56 -1.88
CA GLY A 43 -3.25 10.91 -0.52
C GLY A 43 -1.73 10.91 -0.33
N VAL A 44 -1.04 9.90 -0.87
CA VAL A 44 0.43 9.81 -0.80
C VAL A 44 1.09 10.94 -1.58
N LEU A 45 0.64 11.23 -2.81
CA LEU A 45 1.15 12.34 -3.60
C LEU A 45 0.95 13.69 -2.91
N LEU A 46 -0.24 13.92 -2.32
CA LEU A 46 -0.55 15.15 -1.59
C LEU A 46 0.32 15.31 -0.34
N LEU A 47 0.48 14.24 0.45
CA LEU A 47 1.33 14.26 1.65
C LEU A 47 2.80 14.54 1.29
N CYS A 48 3.34 13.85 0.29
CA CYS A 48 4.70 14.11 -0.17
C CYS A 48 4.86 15.57 -0.64
N SER A 49 3.87 16.12 -1.36
CA SER A 49 3.87 17.52 -1.78
C SER A 49 3.88 18.48 -0.59
N MET A 50 3.08 18.22 0.45
CA MET A 50 3.03 19.04 1.67
C MET A 50 4.35 19.00 2.46
N LEU A 51 5.05 17.87 2.45
CA LEU A 51 6.32 17.69 3.13
C LEU A 51 7.53 18.20 2.32
N GLY A 52 7.30 18.75 1.13
CA GLY A 52 8.36 19.22 0.24
C GLY A 52 9.12 18.10 -0.50
N TYR A 53 8.64 16.85 -0.42
CA TYR A 53 9.19 15.74 -1.19
C TYR A 53 8.67 15.77 -2.62
N GLY A 54 9.57 15.57 -3.59
CA GLY A 54 9.21 15.47 -5.00
C GLY A 54 8.39 14.22 -5.34
N SER A 55 7.62 14.28 -6.43
CA SER A 55 6.79 13.18 -6.93
C SER A 55 7.58 11.88 -7.17
N PHE A 56 8.87 11.99 -7.48
CA PHE A 56 9.74 10.82 -7.66
C PHE A 56 9.82 9.92 -6.42
N PHE A 57 10.00 10.50 -5.22
CA PHE A 57 10.03 9.75 -3.97
C PHE A 57 8.69 9.09 -3.67
N ALA A 58 7.59 9.81 -3.91
CA ALA A 58 6.24 9.29 -3.73
C ALA A 58 6.01 8.04 -4.59
N VAL A 59 6.43 8.07 -5.86
CA VAL A 59 6.23 6.96 -6.80
C VAL A 59 7.10 5.75 -6.41
N ILE A 60 8.33 5.96 -5.94
CA ILE A 60 9.17 4.88 -5.40
C ILE A 60 8.50 4.23 -4.18
N ALA A 61 8.06 5.03 -3.22
CA ALA A 61 7.41 4.54 -2.01
C ALA A 61 6.14 3.74 -2.33
N MET A 62 5.28 4.27 -3.21
CA MET A 62 4.06 3.59 -3.66
C MET A 62 4.36 2.24 -4.35
N ALA A 63 5.35 2.21 -5.25
CA ALA A 63 5.78 0.98 -5.91
C ALA A 63 6.21 -0.08 -4.87
N ALA A 64 7.13 0.31 -3.97
CA ALA A 64 7.65 -0.57 -2.95
C ALA A 64 6.54 -1.10 -2.04
N GLN A 65 5.62 -0.22 -1.60
CA GLN A 65 4.54 -0.59 -0.69
C GLN A 65 3.54 -1.56 -1.31
N TRP A 66 3.11 -1.36 -2.56
CA TRP A 66 2.16 -2.30 -3.18
C TRP A 66 2.77 -3.64 -3.55
N TRP A 67 4.03 -3.67 -4.00
CA TRP A 67 4.73 -4.93 -4.21
C TRP A 67 5.00 -5.65 -2.88
N ALA A 68 5.41 -4.94 -1.84
CA ALA A 68 5.59 -5.52 -0.51
C ALA A 68 4.27 -6.07 0.06
N LEU A 69 3.17 -5.32 -0.04
CA LEU A 69 1.84 -5.77 0.34
C LEU A 69 1.48 -7.07 -0.37
N THR A 70 1.67 -7.10 -1.69
CA THR A 70 1.35 -8.26 -2.53
C THR A 70 2.21 -9.47 -2.14
N LEU A 71 3.52 -9.30 -1.99
CA LEU A 71 4.45 -10.38 -1.66
C LEU A 71 4.23 -10.91 -0.25
N VAL A 72 4.12 -10.04 0.76
CA VAL A 72 3.93 -10.42 2.17
C VAL A 72 2.58 -11.09 2.40
N THR A 73 1.55 -10.69 1.65
CA THR A 73 0.24 -11.35 1.73
C THR A 73 0.08 -12.51 0.76
N LEU A 74 1.11 -12.86 -0.02
CA LEU A 74 1.04 -13.89 -1.05
C LEU A 74 -0.17 -13.69 -1.99
N PHE A 75 -0.35 -12.46 -2.47
CA PHE A 75 -1.47 -12.02 -3.32
C PHE A 75 -2.85 -12.12 -2.67
N ARG A 76 -2.91 -12.18 -1.33
CA ARG A 76 -4.14 -12.24 -0.52
C ARG A 76 -4.27 -11.06 0.45
N PRO A 77 -4.36 -9.82 -0.04
CA PRO A 77 -4.43 -8.61 0.79
C PRO A 77 -5.66 -8.57 1.71
N GLU A 78 -6.71 -9.32 1.41
CA GLU A 78 -7.89 -9.49 2.26
C GLU A 78 -7.57 -10.01 3.66
N ARG A 79 -6.47 -10.77 3.82
CA ARG A 79 -6.04 -11.30 5.13
C ARG A 79 -5.61 -10.22 6.12
N LEU A 80 -5.35 -9.00 5.64
CA LEU A 80 -5.09 -7.83 6.49
C LEU A 80 -6.38 -7.10 6.91
N ALA A 81 -7.49 -7.36 6.22
CA ALA A 81 -8.76 -6.66 6.38
C ALA A 81 -9.86 -7.49 7.05
N ASP A 82 -9.69 -8.81 7.19
CA ASP A 82 -10.73 -9.71 7.72
C ASP A 82 -10.62 -9.89 9.26
N PRO A 83 -11.64 -9.46 10.04
CA PRO A 83 -11.70 -9.64 11.49
C PRO A 83 -12.19 -11.01 11.97
N VAL A 84 -12.72 -11.88 11.09
CA VAL A 84 -13.46 -13.10 11.52
C VAL A 84 -12.62 -14.39 11.41
N GLY A 85 -11.51 -14.36 10.67
CA GLY A 85 -10.65 -15.53 10.44
C GLY A 85 -9.63 -15.82 11.55
N GLY A 86 -10.08 -16.31 12.71
CA GLY A 86 -9.43 -17.32 13.59
C GLY A 86 -7.97 -17.20 14.05
N ASP A 87 -7.20 -16.19 13.67
CA ASP A 87 -5.80 -16.03 14.08
C ASP A 87 -5.70 -14.97 15.19
N THR A 88 -5.07 -15.32 16.29
CA THR A 88 -5.15 -14.71 17.64
C THR A 88 -4.58 -13.28 17.74
N VAL A 89 -4.17 -12.68 16.62
CA VAL A 89 -3.61 -11.34 16.53
C VAL A 89 -4.64 -10.44 15.86
N ARG A 90 -5.15 -9.45 16.60
CA ARG A 90 -6.12 -8.46 16.10
C ARG A 90 -5.70 -7.97 14.70
N PRO A 91 -6.52 -8.15 13.66
CA PRO A 91 -6.17 -7.76 12.28
C PRO A 91 -5.80 -6.28 12.16
N THR A 92 -6.39 -5.45 13.03
CA THR A 92 -6.04 -4.04 13.20
C THR A 92 -4.59 -3.84 13.63
N ALA A 93 -4.05 -4.65 14.55
CA ALA A 93 -2.67 -4.50 15.01
C ALA A 93 -1.66 -4.83 13.91
N ARG A 94 -1.93 -5.86 13.10
CA ARG A 94 -1.05 -6.27 12.00
C ARG A 94 -1.06 -5.24 10.86
N LEU A 95 -2.22 -4.67 10.53
CA LEU A 95 -2.32 -3.56 9.58
C LEU A 95 -1.59 -2.31 10.09
N THR A 96 -1.78 -1.94 11.37
CA THR A 96 -1.11 -0.79 11.96
C THR A 96 0.41 -0.98 12.01
N VAL A 97 0.89 -2.16 12.40
CA VAL A 97 2.33 -2.49 12.38
C VAL A 97 2.88 -2.41 10.97
N TRP A 98 2.18 -2.96 9.98
CA TRP A 98 2.61 -2.87 8.59
C TRP A 98 2.67 -1.42 8.10
N LEU A 99 1.66 -0.60 8.40
CA LEU A 99 1.65 0.83 8.06
C LEU A 99 2.78 1.59 8.75
N VAL A 100 3.02 1.34 10.04
CA VAL A 100 4.10 1.98 10.81
C VAL A 100 5.47 1.58 10.25
N VAL A 101 5.71 0.30 10.00
CA VAL A 101 6.98 -0.20 9.45
C VAL A 101 7.20 0.33 8.04
N ALA A 102 6.18 0.30 7.18
CA ALA A 102 6.28 0.82 5.82
C ALA A 102 6.55 2.33 5.81
N THR A 103 5.89 3.09 6.70
CA THR A 103 6.11 4.53 6.83
C THR A 103 7.49 4.83 7.39
N ALA A 104 7.94 4.11 8.41
CA ALA A 104 9.28 4.28 9.00
C ALA A 104 10.39 3.97 7.98
N LEU A 105 10.23 2.89 7.20
CA LEU A 105 11.14 2.55 6.12
C LEU A 105 11.14 3.62 5.02
N ALA A 106 9.97 4.10 4.59
CA ALA A 106 9.87 5.15 3.57
C ALA A 106 10.54 6.45 4.04
N CYS A 107 10.29 6.88 5.28
CA CYS A 107 10.94 8.05 5.87
C CYS A 107 12.45 7.84 6.03
N GLY A 108 12.88 6.69 6.55
CA GLY A 108 14.28 6.37 6.76
C GLY A 108 15.09 6.31 5.45
N LEU A 109 14.54 5.68 4.41
CA LEU A 109 15.18 5.68 3.09
C LEU A 109 15.26 7.08 2.50
N SER A 110 14.22 7.89 2.68
CA SER A 110 14.20 9.27 2.18
C SER A 110 15.23 10.14 2.88
N ALA A 111 15.40 9.98 4.20
CA ALA A 111 16.40 10.70 5.00
C ALA A 111 17.85 10.26 4.70
N LEU A 112 18.07 9.11 4.07
CA LEU A 112 19.40 8.66 3.65
C LEU A 112 19.82 9.15 2.25
N ILE A 113 18.87 9.68 1.48
CA ILE A 113 19.09 10.15 0.10
C ILE A 113 19.25 11.68 0.05
N VAL A 114 18.74 12.40 1.06
CA VAL A 114 18.93 13.85 1.27
C VAL A 114 20.18 14.08 2.11
#